data_AF-A0A164LAF4-F1
#
_entry.id   AF-A0A164LAF4-F1
#
_cell.length_a   1.000
_cell.length_b   1.000
_cell.length_c   1.000
_cell.angle_alpha   90.00
_cell.angle_beta   90.00
_cell.angle_gamma   90.00
#
_symmetry.space_group_name_H-M   'P 1'
#
loop_
_entity.id
_entity.type
_entity.pdbx_description
1 polymer ?
#
loop_
_entity_poly.entity_id
_entity_poly.type
_entity_poly.pdbx_seq_one_letter_code
_entity_poly.pdbx_strand_id
1 'polypeptide(L)'
;MLVPVAGRDGHGIDLNGVKNLYTELPTGLGPDDNGRCYLVLEDNLVYFWNGAAWPAKGKGSPLRGDKGDPGRGIDAIAATSTGLRFNMSTAPTAVDVPVPALTVATDAAATATRKADESLINAGVAANAAAASDTSAKAADASAKSASTASATAVTARDQAASSATAAASSARNAADSANAAAGSASAADASRAAARTAADDATASANSASAARSEAQAARDTTRADASAAADSKTKAGDHAATAKYWAEHASETVGSGIPNADKTIKGGIMLPGANPGELGGTFEHPVVVGWNTKADVAALDSKYVKPSAGIPKAHLDTAVQAGLERAATAYQKPGAGIPRTELDSAVQSSLARADSAVQVDGTGKLPEALIPAVAMTDFLGAVANQAAMLALSGQRGDWCTRTDKGTDWQLIAEPASQLTSWRERTYPASPVSSVNGRTGAVTTGSADIVDATNIGRAVLTAATAASARSTLGAGTSSLTLGTTSATAAAGDDPRLSDQRVPTDGSVTNAKIAPGAAIALSKLAPGYLSGQDAAGPRTLSLWVGTEAQFNAIPTKDTNTIYLRTA
;
A
#
# COMPACT_ATOMS: atom_id res chain seq x y z
N MET A 1 95.12 32.47 68.65
CA MET A 1 95.89 32.82 69.85
C MET A 1 97.32 33.06 69.41
N LEU A 2 97.68 34.32 69.12
CA LEU A 2 99.05 34.72 68.76
C LEU A 2 99.71 35.33 69.99
N VAL A 3 100.87 34.80 70.38
CA VAL A 3 101.68 35.32 71.50
C VAL A 3 102.64 36.38 70.92
N PRO A 4 102.58 37.65 71.35
CA PRO A 4 103.57 38.65 70.93
C PRO A 4 104.88 38.40 71.68
N VAL A 5 105.97 38.17 70.95
CA VAL A 5 107.33 38.17 71.50
C VAL A 5 107.80 39.63 71.51
N ALA A 6 108.02 40.19 72.70
CA ALA A 6 108.64 41.50 72.85
C ALA A 6 110.12 41.42 72.41
N GLY A 7 110.56 42.38 71.57
CA GLY A 7 111.95 42.45 71.11
C GLY A 7 112.93 42.78 72.24
N ARG A 8 114.19 42.33 72.11
CA ARG A 8 115.28 42.66 73.05
C ARG A 8 115.41 44.18 73.22
N ASP A 9 115.48 44.64 74.47
CA ASP A 9 115.77 46.03 74.79
C ASP A 9 117.13 46.43 74.21
N GLY A 10 117.16 47.47 73.39
CA GLY A 10 118.39 48.00 72.80
C GLY A 10 119.20 48.77 73.84
N HIS A 11 120.51 48.48 73.93
CA HIS A 11 121.45 49.38 74.60
C HIS A 11 121.44 50.73 73.88
N GLY A 12 120.92 51.78 74.53
CA GLY A 12 120.85 53.12 73.98
C GLY A 12 122.24 53.74 73.81
N ILE A 13 122.39 54.60 72.80
CA ILE A 13 123.57 55.46 72.63
C ILE A 13 123.42 56.64 73.59
N ASP A 14 124.29 56.72 74.61
CA ASP A 14 124.38 57.89 75.48
C ASP A 14 125.20 58.99 74.81
N LEU A 15 124.54 60.04 74.36
CA LEU A 15 125.20 61.19 73.74
C LEU A 15 125.97 61.99 74.79
N ASN A 16 127.29 62.15 74.60
CA ASN A 16 128.13 63.00 75.43
C ASN A 16 127.83 64.50 75.25
N GLY A 17 127.02 64.85 74.25
CA GLY A 17 126.36 66.14 74.14
C GLY A 17 125.74 66.37 72.77
N VAL A 18 125.20 67.57 72.58
CA VAL A 18 124.66 68.03 71.30
C VAL A 18 125.41 69.30 70.90
N LYS A 19 125.78 69.41 69.63
CA LYS A 19 126.42 70.58 69.02
C LYS A 19 125.55 71.10 67.88
N ASN A 20 125.51 72.41 67.69
CA ASN A 20 124.73 72.99 66.60
C ASN A 20 125.46 72.81 65.27
N LEU A 21 126.78 73.01 65.27
CA LEU A 21 127.64 72.94 64.09
C LEU A 21 128.73 71.90 64.26
N TYR A 22 129.16 71.26 63.16
CA TYR A 22 130.25 70.28 63.20
C TYR A 22 131.55 70.88 63.76
N THR A 23 131.80 72.17 63.53
CA THR A 23 132.99 72.89 64.02
C THR A 23 133.01 73.11 65.54
N GLU A 24 131.91 72.87 66.24
CA GLU A 24 131.82 73.02 67.71
C GLU A 24 132.17 71.73 68.46
N LEU A 25 132.58 70.68 67.75
CA LEU A 25 133.05 69.45 68.35
C LEU A 25 134.34 69.69 69.15
N PRO A 26 134.49 69.14 70.38
CA PRO A 26 135.65 69.38 71.23
C PRO A 26 136.99 69.05 70.54
N THR A 27 137.95 69.97 70.59
CA THR A 27 139.27 69.86 69.94
C THR A 27 140.41 69.42 70.87
N GLY A 28 140.15 69.27 72.16
CA GLY A 28 141.12 68.85 73.18
C GLY A 28 140.99 67.39 73.64
N LEU A 29 140.37 66.53 72.84
CA LEU A 29 140.17 65.11 73.19
C LEU A 29 141.42 64.29 72.86
N GLY A 30 141.78 63.41 73.79
CA GLY A 30 142.92 62.50 73.65
C GLY A 30 142.53 61.10 73.18
N PRO A 31 143.49 60.17 73.13
CA PRO A 31 143.23 58.76 72.85
C PRO A 31 142.24 58.11 73.82
N ASP A 32 142.25 58.54 75.09
CA ASP A 32 141.41 58.00 76.16
C ASP A 32 139.93 58.41 76.04
N ASP A 33 139.62 59.40 75.19
CA ASP A 33 138.26 59.86 74.93
C ASP A 33 137.58 59.13 73.76
N ASN A 34 138.22 58.08 73.23
CA ASN A 34 137.68 57.27 72.15
C ASN A 34 136.27 56.76 72.49
N GLY A 35 135.33 56.89 71.55
CA GLY A 35 133.94 56.49 71.72
C GLY A 35 133.01 57.60 72.22
N ARG A 36 133.52 58.79 72.61
CA ARG A 36 132.64 59.93 72.89
C ARG A 36 131.83 60.30 71.66
N CYS A 37 130.52 60.46 71.81
CA CYS A 37 129.61 60.77 70.72
C CYS A 37 128.82 62.05 70.93
N TYR A 38 128.66 62.83 69.87
CA TYR A 38 127.88 64.05 69.86
C TYR A 38 126.91 64.02 68.69
N LEU A 39 125.68 64.46 68.93
CA LEU A 39 124.75 64.79 67.85
C LEU A 39 125.11 66.18 67.31
N VAL A 40 125.31 66.29 66.00
CA VAL A 40 125.44 67.57 65.32
C VAL A 40 124.10 67.89 64.67
N LEU A 41 123.45 68.97 65.12
CA LEU A 41 122.11 69.35 64.63
C LEU A 41 122.16 69.90 63.19
N GLU A 42 123.31 70.39 62.74
CA GLU A 42 123.50 70.88 61.37
C GLU A 42 123.11 69.83 60.31
N ASP A 43 123.42 68.56 60.55
CA ASP A 43 123.11 67.46 59.63
C ASP A 43 122.24 66.35 60.27
N ASN A 44 121.86 66.51 61.54
CA ASN A 44 121.14 65.51 62.34
C ASN A 44 121.86 64.15 62.38
N LEU A 45 123.19 64.18 62.34
CA LEU A 45 124.02 62.98 62.41
C LEU A 45 124.74 62.91 63.76
N VAL A 46 124.90 61.69 64.27
CA VAL A 46 125.72 61.43 65.46
C VAL A 46 127.15 61.12 65.01
N TYR A 47 128.12 61.85 65.56
CA TYR A 47 129.55 61.68 65.33
C TYR A 47 130.22 61.04 66.53
N PHE A 48 131.16 60.12 66.29
CA PHE A 48 131.91 59.39 67.31
C PHE A 48 133.40 59.73 67.21
N TRP A 49 134.04 60.16 68.31
CA TRP A 49 135.49 60.40 68.36
C TRP A 49 136.20 59.05 68.26
N ASN A 50 137.11 58.90 67.30
CA ASN A 50 137.78 57.62 67.03
C ASN A 50 139.11 57.44 67.80
N GLY A 51 139.39 58.32 68.77
CA GLY A 51 140.65 58.34 69.52
C GLY A 51 141.75 59.22 68.90
N ALA A 52 141.54 59.76 67.69
CA ALA A 52 142.51 60.63 67.02
C ALA A 52 141.89 61.86 66.32
N ALA A 53 140.71 61.71 65.72
CA ALA A 53 139.99 62.77 65.02
C ALA A 53 138.46 62.51 64.98
N TRP A 54 137.69 63.57 64.74
CA TRP A 54 136.27 63.43 64.40
C TRP A 54 136.10 62.97 62.93
N PRO A 55 135.14 62.09 62.61
CA PRO A 55 134.79 61.73 61.23
C PRO A 55 134.35 62.97 60.46
N ALA A 56 134.84 63.16 59.23
CA ALA A 56 134.56 64.36 58.44
C ALA A 56 133.07 64.73 58.39
N LYS A 57 132.78 66.04 58.36
CA LYS A 57 131.42 66.57 58.24
C LYS A 57 130.61 65.86 57.14
N GLY A 58 129.35 65.54 57.45
CA GLY A 58 128.41 64.74 56.66
C GLY A 58 128.56 63.22 56.77
N LYS A 59 129.46 62.70 57.62
CA LYS A 59 129.73 61.25 57.74
C LYS A 59 129.35 60.63 59.09
N GLY A 60 128.54 61.31 59.90
CA GLY A 60 127.92 60.70 61.08
C GLY A 60 126.75 59.76 60.72
N SER A 61 126.15 59.13 61.73
CA SER A 61 125.05 58.16 61.55
C SER A 61 123.66 58.78 61.80
N PRO A 62 122.62 58.50 60.98
CA PRO A 62 121.26 59.01 61.17
C PRO A 62 120.50 58.29 62.32
N LEU A 63 119.60 59.02 63.01
CA LEU A 63 118.94 58.58 64.25
C LEU A 63 117.57 57.87 64.06
N ARG A 64 116.94 57.85 62.87
CA ARG A 64 115.60 57.21 62.61
C ARG A 64 115.54 56.39 61.31
N GLY A 65 114.73 55.32 61.31
CA GLY A 65 114.42 54.46 60.15
C GLY A 65 113.11 54.81 59.42
N ASP A 66 112.82 54.10 58.32
CA ASP A 66 111.75 54.41 57.34
C ASP A 66 110.29 54.16 57.84
N LYS A 67 109.32 54.85 57.23
CA LYS A 67 107.87 54.81 57.57
C LYS A 67 107.12 53.69 56.83
N GLY A 68 106.16 53.02 57.48
CA GLY A 68 105.35 51.92 56.90
C GLY A 68 104.07 52.33 56.13
N ASP A 69 103.49 51.39 55.38
CA ASP A 69 102.42 51.58 54.37
C ASP A 69 100.99 51.86 54.93
N PRO A 70 100.11 52.58 54.19
CA PRO A 70 98.72 52.87 54.59
C PRO A 70 97.72 51.69 54.43
N GLY A 71 96.62 51.70 55.21
CA GLY A 71 95.57 50.65 55.21
C GLY A 71 94.52 50.72 54.09
N ARG A 72 93.80 49.60 53.88
CA ARG A 72 92.80 49.36 52.80
C ARG A 72 91.41 49.97 53.11
N GLY A 73 90.74 50.59 52.12
CA GLY A 73 89.38 51.16 52.23
C GLY A 73 88.36 50.56 51.25
N ILE A 74 87.06 50.83 51.47
CA ILE A 74 85.93 50.42 50.61
C ILE A 74 85.62 51.56 49.63
N ASP A 75 85.52 51.24 48.33
CA ASP A 75 85.29 52.19 47.24
C ASP A 75 83.83 52.21 46.76
N ALA A 76 83.19 51.03 46.68
CA ALA A 76 81.77 50.92 46.31
C ALA A 76 81.12 49.65 46.88
N ILE A 77 79.79 49.67 47.02
CA ILE A 77 78.98 48.51 47.41
C ILE A 77 77.92 48.29 46.32
N ALA A 78 77.81 47.05 45.83
CA ALA A 78 76.80 46.66 44.84
C ALA A 78 76.00 45.45 45.30
N ALA A 79 74.71 45.40 44.95
CA ALA A 79 73.90 44.21 45.17
C ALA A 79 74.23 43.13 44.12
N THR A 80 74.24 41.87 44.55
CA THR A 80 74.41 40.67 43.73
C THR A 80 73.22 39.74 43.95
N SER A 81 73.09 38.68 43.15
CA SER A 81 72.02 37.69 43.30
C SER A 81 72.04 36.93 44.64
N THR A 82 73.17 36.95 45.35
CA THR A 82 73.37 36.18 46.60
C THR A 82 73.77 37.04 47.80
N GLY A 83 74.00 38.35 47.62
CA GLY A 83 74.53 39.21 48.68
C GLY A 83 75.00 40.60 48.25
N LEU A 84 75.87 41.24 49.02
CA LEU A 84 76.49 42.53 48.71
C LEU A 84 77.97 42.35 48.36
N ARG A 85 78.40 42.95 47.26
CA ARG A 85 79.79 43.02 46.83
C ARG A 85 80.40 44.33 47.29
N PHE A 86 81.49 44.24 48.06
CA PHE A 86 82.31 45.38 48.48
C PHE A 86 83.56 45.48 47.59
N ASN A 87 83.63 46.52 46.78
CA ASN A 87 84.81 46.83 45.96
C ASN A 87 85.83 47.58 46.83
N MET A 88 87.08 47.10 46.85
CA MET A 88 88.14 47.63 47.70
C MET A 88 89.09 48.55 46.92
N SER A 89 89.60 49.62 47.54
CA SER A 89 90.33 50.70 46.87
C SER A 89 91.69 50.33 46.27
N THR A 90 92.28 49.18 46.62
CA THR A 90 93.66 48.83 46.24
C THR A 90 93.91 47.34 45.96
N ALA A 91 92.86 46.50 45.85
CA ALA A 91 93.02 45.07 45.52
C ALA A 91 92.08 44.65 44.38
N PRO A 92 92.50 43.74 43.48
CA PRO A 92 91.70 43.34 42.31
C PRO A 92 90.51 42.42 42.66
N THR A 93 90.37 41.97 43.91
CA THR A 93 89.34 41.03 44.33
C THR A 93 88.31 41.71 45.23
N ALA A 94 87.09 41.88 44.73
CA ALA A 94 85.95 42.33 45.51
C ALA A 94 85.57 41.30 46.58
N VAL A 95 84.99 41.76 47.70
CA VAL A 95 84.54 40.90 48.81
C VAL A 95 83.04 40.73 48.75
N ASP A 96 82.57 39.51 48.50
CA ASP A 96 81.14 39.18 48.46
C ASP A 96 80.66 38.73 49.85
N VAL A 97 79.66 39.43 50.41
CA VAL A 97 79.01 39.10 51.68
C VAL A 97 77.61 38.57 51.40
N PRO A 98 77.29 37.30 51.73
CA PRO A 98 75.98 36.74 51.47
C PRO A 98 74.89 37.43 52.31
N VAL A 99 73.75 37.70 51.69
CA VAL A 99 72.55 38.26 52.35
C VAL A 99 71.39 37.31 52.12
N PRO A 100 71.11 36.37 53.05
CA PRO A 100 70.09 35.33 52.86
C PRO A 100 68.69 35.84 52.50
N ALA A 101 68.32 37.03 53.00
CA ALA A 101 67.03 37.67 52.69
C ALA A 101 66.86 37.98 51.20
N LEU A 102 67.94 38.29 50.48
CA LEU A 102 67.90 38.61 49.06
C LEU A 102 67.72 37.34 48.21
N THR A 103 68.32 36.22 48.63
CA THR A 103 68.09 34.91 48.03
C THR A 103 66.65 34.45 48.23
N VAL A 104 66.13 34.55 49.47
CA VAL A 104 64.73 34.21 49.77
C VAL A 104 63.75 35.06 48.96
N ALA A 105 64.02 36.36 48.79
CA ALA A 105 63.19 37.24 47.96
C ALA A 105 63.22 36.83 46.47
N THR A 106 64.39 36.45 45.95
CA THR A 106 64.56 35.99 44.57
C THR A 106 63.83 34.67 44.32
N ASP A 107 63.94 33.70 45.24
CA ASP A 107 63.25 32.40 45.14
C ASP A 107 61.74 32.54 45.29
N ALA A 108 61.28 33.46 46.15
CA ALA A 108 59.85 33.78 46.29
C ALA A 108 59.29 34.39 45.00
N ALA A 109 60.02 35.31 44.37
CA ALA A 109 59.64 35.89 43.09
C ALA A 109 59.57 34.82 41.98
N ALA A 110 60.58 33.95 41.88
CA ALA A 110 60.57 32.85 40.92
C ALA A 110 59.41 31.86 41.17
N THR A 111 59.07 31.61 42.42
CA THR A 111 57.91 30.78 42.80
C THR A 111 56.58 31.45 42.44
N ALA A 112 56.46 32.76 42.64
CA ALA A 112 55.28 33.52 42.23
C ALA A 112 55.08 33.48 40.71
N THR A 113 56.16 33.65 39.92
CA THR A 113 56.10 33.50 38.46
C THR A 113 55.62 32.11 38.05
N ARG A 114 56.21 31.04 38.60
CA ARG A 114 55.74 29.67 38.31
C ARG A 114 54.27 29.45 38.65
N LYS A 115 53.79 30.00 39.77
CA LYS A 115 52.37 29.92 40.15
C LYS A 115 51.46 30.72 39.21
N ALA A 116 51.92 31.85 38.70
CA ALA A 116 51.21 32.60 37.67
C ALA A 116 51.11 31.80 36.36
N ASP A 117 52.21 31.15 35.93
CA ASP A 117 52.23 30.29 34.74
C ASP A 117 51.31 29.07 34.91
N GLU A 118 51.35 28.39 36.06
CA GLU A 118 50.43 27.30 36.40
C GLU A 118 48.96 27.75 36.35
N SER A 119 48.66 28.95 36.87
CA SER A 119 47.31 29.54 36.82
C SER A 119 46.85 29.80 35.40
N LEU A 120 47.73 30.33 34.54
CA LEU A 120 47.42 30.57 33.13
C LEU A 120 47.15 29.26 32.37
N ILE A 121 47.95 28.23 32.63
CA ILE A 121 47.74 26.88 32.08
C ILE A 121 46.37 26.34 32.53
N ASN A 122 46.06 26.42 33.83
CA ASN A 122 44.78 25.96 34.37
C ASN A 122 43.58 26.72 33.78
N ALA A 123 43.72 28.03 33.56
CA ALA A 123 42.70 28.83 32.88
C ALA A 123 42.48 28.36 31.43
N GLY A 124 43.55 28.04 30.71
CA GLY A 124 43.47 27.47 29.36
C GLY A 124 42.78 26.10 29.33
N VAL A 125 43.12 25.22 30.28
CA VAL A 125 42.45 23.91 30.44
C VAL A 125 40.96 24.09 30.73
N ALA A 126 40.58 25.01 31.61
CA ALA A 126 39.17 25.31 31.92
C ALA A 126 38.41 25.86 30.70
N ALA A 127 39.04 26.76 29.92
CA ALA A 127 38.46 27.28 28.68
C ALA A 127 38.23 26.16 27.64
N ASN A 128 39.20 25.26 27.48
CA ASN A 128 39.07 24.10 26.59
C ASN A 128 37.94 23.15 27.05
N ALA A 129 37.81 22.92 28.37
CA ALA A 129 36.72 22.11 28.92
C ALA A 129 35.35 22.76 28.66
N ALA A 130 35.22 24.09 28.81
CA ALA A 130 34.00 24.81 28.51
C ALA A 130 33.63 24.72 27.01
N ALA A 131 34.62 24.85 26.12
CA ALA A 131 34.41 24.69 24.68
C ALA A 131 33.97 23.26 24.30
N ALA A 132 34.53 22.24 24.95
CA ALA A 132 34.11 20.84 24.78
C ALA A 132 32.67 20.61 25.27
N SER A 133 32.28 21.23 26.39
CA SER A 133 30.91 21.19 26.91
C SER A 133 29.91 21.86 25.96
N ASP A 134 30.25 23.02 25.41
CA ASP A 134 29.41 23.72 24.41
C ASP A 134 29.25 22.89 23.13
N THR A 135 30.33 22.27 22.66
CA THR A 135 30.28 21.34 21.53
C THR A 135 29.35 20.16 21.80
N SER A 136 29.42 19.58 23.00
CA SER A 136 28.55 18.46 23.41
C SER A 136 27.08 18.88 23.51
N ALA A 137 26.79 20.08 24.00
CA ALA A 137 25.44 20.62 24.07
C ALA A 137 24.84 20.85 22.66
N LYS A 138 25.64 21.38 21.72
CA LYS A 138 25.24 21.54 20.32
C LYS A 138 24.96 20.19 19.65
N ALA A 139 25.76 19.16 19.93
CA ALA A 139 25.54 17.81 19.42
C ALA A 139 24.25 17.18 19.99
N ALA A 140 23.94 17.41 21.26
CA ALA A 140 22.70 16.96 21.89
C ALA A 140 21.47 17.65 21.27
N ASP A 141 21.52 18.96 21.03
CA ASP A 141 20.45 19.72 20.36
C ASP A 141 20.22 19.23 18.91
N ALA A 142 21.30 18.97 18.16
CA ALA A 142 21.21 18.40 16.82
C ALA A 142 20.56 16.99 16.84
N SER A 143 20.88 16.18 17.84
CA SER A 143 20.29 14.86 18.03
C SER A 143 18.80 14.94 18.38
N ALA A 144 18.42 15.90 19.24
CA ALA A 144 17.02 16.15 19.58
C ALA A 144 16.19 16.62 18.38
N LYS A 145 16.75 17.51 17.54
CA LYS A 145 16.13 17.94 16.28
C LYS A 145 15.93 16.76 15.32
N SER A 146 16.94 15.91 15.19
CA SER A 146 16.86 14.70 14.35
C SER A 146 15.78 13.74 14.83
N ALA A 147 15.65 13.54 16.16
CA ALA A 147 14.60 12.74 16.76
C ALA A 147 13.19 13.32 16.52
N SER A 148 13.04 14.65 16.59
CA SER A 148 11.79 15.35 16.28
C SER A 148 11.37 15.15 14.82
N THR A 149 12.30 15.28 13.88
CA THR A 149 12.06 15.01 12.45
C THR A 149 11.67 13.56 12.20
N ALA A 150 12.34 12.60 12.86
CA ALA A 150 11.99 11.18 12.77
C ALA A 150 10.57 10.91 13.30
N SER A 151 10.18 11.52 14.42
CA SER A 151 8.83 11.43 14.98
C SER A 151 7.76 11.99 14.02
N ALA A 152 7.99 13.16 13.43
CA ALA A 152 7.08 13.76 12.44
C ALA A 152 6.94 12.88 11.19
N THR A 153 8.04 12.27 10.75
CA THR A 153 8.04 11.31 9.63
C THR A 153 7.23 10.06 9.98
N ALA A 154 7.39 9.52 11.19
CA ALA A 154 6.63 8.36 11.66
C ALA A 154 5.12 8.65 11.77
N VAL A 155 4.74 9.84 12.25
CA VAL A 155 3.33 10.29 12.28
C VAL A 155 2.75 10.35 10.87
N THR A 156 3.48 10.96 9.93
CA THR A 156 3.05 11.05 8.53
C THR A 156 2.90 9.66 7.89
N ALA A 157 3.83 8.74 8.14
CA ALA A 157 3.76 7.36 7.66
C ALA A 157 2.55 6.61 8.23
N ARG A 158 2.25 6.80 9.52
CA ARG A 158 1.06 6.24 10.17
C ARG A 158 -0.24 6.76 9.52
N ASP A 159 -0.32 8.06 9.25
CA ASP A 159 -1.53 8.67 8.69
C ASP A 159 -1.75 8.23 7.22
N GLN A 160 -0.67 8.03 6.46
CA GLN A 160 -0.72 7.40 5.12
C GLN A 160 -1.19 5.95 5.18
N ALA A 161 -0.72 5.17 6.17
CA ALA A 161 -1.17 3.80 6.38
C ALA A 161 -2.66 3.73 6.73
N ALA A 162 -3.16 4.64 7.58
CA ALA A 162 -4.58 4.74 7.92
C ALA A 162 -5.46 5.11 6.70
N SER A 163 -4.98 6.03 5.87
CA SER A 163 -5.64 6.39 4.61
C SER A 163 -5.71 5.21 3.63
N SER A 164 -4.61 4.47 3.51
CA SER A 164 -4.53 3.27 2.67
C SER A 164 -5.49 2.17 3.16
N ALA A 165 -5.60 1.98 4.48
CA ALA A 165 -6.55 1.03 5.06
C ALA A 165 -8.02 1.41 4.77
N THR A 166 -8.34 2.71 4.80
CA THR A 166 -9.69 3.22 4.50
C THR A 166 -10.02 3.06 3.00
N ALA A 167 -9.05 3.28 2.12
CA ALA A 167 -9.18 3.02 0.70
C ALA A 167 -9.45 1.53 0.42
N ALA A 168 -8.67 0.63 1.04
CA ALA A 168 -8.86 -0.81 0.91
C ALA A 168 -10.25 -1.28 1.40
N ALA A 169 -10.72 -0.75 2.52
CA ALA A 169 -12.07 -1.04 3.03
C ALA A 169 -13.18 -0.55 2.07
N SER A 170 -12.97 0.59 1.40
CA SER A 170 -13.91 1.11 0.40
C SER A 170 -13.90 0.27 -0.87
N SER A 171 -12.73 -0.16 -1.34
CA SER A 171 -12.61 -1.10 -2.46
C SER A 171 -13.29 -2.44 -2.17
N ALA A 172 -13.17 -2.96 -0.95
CA ALA A 172 -13.85 -4.19 -0.53
C ALA A 172 -15.39 -4.05 -0.57
N ARG A 173 -15.93 -2.90 -0.12
CA ARG A 173 -17.37 -2.61 -0.22
C ARG A 173 -17.84 -2.53 -1.66
N ASN A 174 -17.12 -1.81 -2.52
CA ASN A 174 -17.45 -1.71 -3.94
C ASN A 174 -17.44 -3.08 -4.65
N ALA A 175 -16.51 -3.97 -4.27
CA ALA A 175 -16.46 -5.34 -4.77
C ALA A 175 -17.68 -6.17 -4.32
N ALA A 176 -18.11 -6.01 -3.06
CA ALA A 176 -19.31 -6.66 -2.54
C ALA A 176 -20.58 -6.16 -3.25
N ASP A 177 -20.71 -4.85 -3.46
CA ASP A 177 -21.84 -4.25 -4.20
C ASP A 177 -21.88 -4.74 -5.65
N SER A 178 -20.71 -4.84 -6.29
CA SER A 178 -20.59 -5.38 -7.65
C SER A 178 -21.00 -6.86 -7.72
N ALA A 179 -20.63 -7.66 -6.72
CA ALA A 179 -21.05 -9.06 -6.63
C ALA A 179 -22.58 -9.18 -6.43
N ASN A 180 -23.18 -8.31 -5.62
CA ASN A 180 -24.62 -8.28 -5.42
C ASN A 180 -25.37 -7.85 -6.71
N ALA A 181 -24.84 -6.87 -7.44
CA ALA A 181 -25.38 -6.46 -8.74
C ALA A 181 -25.30 -7.59 -9.79
N ALA A 182 -24.20 -8.35 -9.80
CA ALA A 182 -24.05 -9.53 -10.65
C ALA A 182 -25.08 -10.63 -10.30
N ALA A 183 -25.30 -10.89 -9.00
CA ALA A 183 -26.32 -11.83 -8.53
C ALA A 183 -27.75 -11.39 -8.93
N GLY A 184 -28.05 -10.08 -8.84
CA GLY A 184 -29.30 -9.51 -9.32
C GLY A 184 -29.48 -9.70 -10.83
N SER A 185 -28.42 -9.48 -11.61
CA SER A 185 -28.41 -9.68 -13.06
C SER A 185 -28.62 -11.16 -13.43
N ALA A 186 -28.04 -12.09 -12.68
CA ALA A 186 -28.24 -13.53 -12.88
C ALA A 186 -29.71 -13.92 -12.63
N SER A 187 -30.31 -13.44 -11.54
CA SER A 187 -31.73 -13.66 -11.23
C SER A 187 -32.66 -13.12 -12.32
N ALA A 188 -32.36 -11.92 -12.85
CA ALA A 188 -33.11 -11.35 -13.97
C ALA A 188 -33.00 -12.19 -15.24
N ALA A 189 -31.81 -12.72 -15.55
CA ALA A 189 -31.59 -13.61 -16.68
C ALA A 189 -32.37 -14.94 -16.53
N ASP A 190 -32.45 -15.49 -15.31
CA ASP A 190 -33.25 -16.68 -15.04
C ASP A 190 -34.76 -16.42 -15.20
N ALA A 191 -35.24 -15.27 -14.75
CA ALA A 191 -36.63 -14.86 -14.98
C ALA A 191 -36.93 -14.71 -16.49
N SER A 192 -36.03 -14.10 -17.27
CA SER A 192 -36.18 -14.02 -18.72
C SER A 192 -36.16 -15.39 -19.40
N ARG A 193 -35.30 -16.31 -18.94
CA ARG A 193 -35.28 -17.71 -19.42
C ARG A 193 -36.60 -18.44 -19.14
N ALA A 194 -37.17 -18.25 -17.95
CA ALA A 194 -38.45 -18.83 -17.58
C ALA A 194 -39.59 -18.30 -18.48
N ALA A 195 -39.65 -16.98 -18.67
CA ALA A 195 -40.64 -16.36 -19.55
C ALA A 195 -40.52 -16.84 -21.01
N ALA A 196 -39.29 -17.02 -21.51
CA ALA A 196 -39.05 -17.56 -22.84
C ALA A 196 -39.53 -19.02 -22.98
N ARG A 197 -39.41 -19.84 -21.93
CA ARG A 197 -39.95 -21.21 -21.92
C ARG A 197 -41.47 -21.22 -21.98
N THR A 198 -42.13 -20.40 -21.15
CA THR A 198 -43.60 -20.26 -21.19
C THR A 198 -44.08 -19.82 -22.58
N ALA A 199 -43.42 -18.84 -23.20
CA ALA A 199 -43.76 -18.42 -24.57
C ALA A 199 -43.58 -19.55 -25.61
N ALA A 200 -42.57 -20.42 -25.45
CA ALA A 200 -42.37 -21.57 -26.32
C ALA A 200 -43.45 -22.65 -26.12
N ASP A 201 -43.90 -22.87 -24.89
CA ASP A 201 -45.00 -23.79 -24.58
C ASP A 201 -46.32 -23.27 -25.17
N ASP A 202 -46.61 -21.96 -25.03
CA ASP A 202 -47.78 -21.31 -25.62
C ASP A 202 -47.78 -21.39 -27.16
N ALA A 203 -46.61 -21.22 -27.78
CA ALA A 203 -46.45 -21.39 -29.23
C ALA A 203 -46.73 -22.84 -29.67
N THR A 204 -46.27 -23.82 -28.89
CA THR A 204 -46.53 -25.25 -29.13
C THR A 204 -48.03 -25.56 -28.99
N ALA A 205 -48.68 -25.05 -27.94
CA ALA A 205 -50.12 -25.19 -27.73
C ALA A 205 -50.92 -24.56 -28.89
N SER A 206 -50.50 -23.37 -29.36
CA SER A 206 -51.11 -22.70 -30.50
C SER A 206 -50.95 -23.50 -31.81
N ALA A 207 -49.78 -24.11 -32.04
CA ALA A 207 -49.54 -24.97 -33.19
C ALA A 207 -50.40 -26.25 -33.17
N ASN A 208 -50.60 -26.84 -31.99
CA ASN A 208 -51.48 -28.00 -31.81
C ASN A 208 -52.94 -27.62 -32.09
N SER A 209 -53.42 -26.51 -31.54
CA SER A 209 -54.77 -25.98 -31.82
C SER A 209 -55.00 -25.70 -33.31
N ALA A 210 -54.01 -25.13 -33.99
CA ALA A 210 -54.09 -24.91 -35.44
C ALA A 210 -54.15 -26.23 -36.24
N SER A 211 -53.44 -27.27 -35.79
CA SER A 211 -53.46 -28.60 -36.42
C SER A 211 -54.79 -29.32 -36.21
N ALA A 212 -55.40 -29.17 -35.02
CA ALA A 212 -56.75 -29.67 -34.76
C ALA A 212 -57.79 -28.98 -35.66
N ALA A 213 -57.76 -27.65 -35.74
CA ALA A 213 -58.67 -26.88 -36.59
C ALA A 213 -58.53 -27.26 -38.09
N ARG A 214 -57.31 -27.54 -38.57
CA ARG A 214 -57.11 -28.07 -39.94
C ARG A 214 -57.76 -29.43 -40.14
N SER A 215 -57.65 -30.32 -39.16
CA SER A 215 -58.25 -31.66 -39.21
C SER A 215 -59.78 -31.59 -39.23
N GLU A 216 -60.38 -30.72 -38.41
CA GLU A 216 -61.82 -30.45 -38.41
C GLU A 216 -62.29 -29.88 -39.74
N ALA A 217 -61.55 -28.92 -40.31
CA ALA A 217 -61.86 -28.35 -41.63
C ALA A 217 -61.77 -29.40 -42.75
N GLN A 218 -60.82 -30.34 -42.67
CA GLN A 218 -60.71 -31.48 -43.60
C GLN A 218 -61.94 -32.39 -43.50
N ALA A 219 -62.34 -32.77 -42.27
CA ALA A 219 -63.52 -33.58 -42.04
C ALA A 219 -64.80 -32.91 -42.56
N ALA A 220 -64.97 -31.61 -42.32
CA ALA A 220 -66.10 -30.84 -42.84
C ALA A 220 -66.14 -30.83 -44.38
N ARG A 221 -64.97 -30.71 -45.04
CA ARG A 221 -64.85 -30.80 -46.50
C ARG A 221 -65.24 -32.19 -47.02
N ASP A 222 -64.83 -33.26 -46.34
CA ASP A 222 -65.13 -34.63 -46.74
C ASP A 222 -66.63 -34.93 -46.60
N THR A 223 -67.27 -34.48 -45.51
CA THR A 223 -68.74 -34.53 -45.35
C THR A 223 -69.45 -33.79 -46.48
N THR A 224 -69.01 -32.57 -46.79
CA THR A 224 -69.59 -31.77 -47.90
C THR A 224 -69.48 -32.51 -49.24
N ARG A 225 -68.36 -33.19 -49.49
CA ARG A 225 -68.15 -34.00 -50.70
C ARG A 225 -69.05 -35.23 -50.75
N ALA A 226 -69.28 -35.88 -49.61
CA ALA A 226 -70.20 -37.01 -49.49
C ALA A 226 -71.64 -36.56 -49.76
N ASP A 227 -72.08 -35.46 -49.17
CA ASP A 227 -73.41 -34.88 -49.37
C ASP A 227 -73.63 -34.51 -50.85
N ALA A 228 -72.63 -33.89 -51.50
CA ALA A 228 -72.68 -33.58 -52.92
C ALA A 228 -72.83 -34.84 -53.80
N SER A 229 -72.18 -35.95 -53.42
CA SER A 229 -72.29 -37.23 -54.14
C SER A 229 -73.68 -37.85 -53.94
N ALA A 230 -74.21 -37.84 -52.71
CA ALA A 230 -75.56 -38.33 -52.41
C ALA A 230 -76.66 -37.53 -53.14
N ALA A 231 -76.47 -36.22 -53.30
CA ALA A 231 -77.36 -35.38 -54.09
C ALA A 231 -77.33 -35.75 -55.59
N ALA A 232 -76.14 -36.05 -56.14
CA ALA A 232 -76.00 -36.52 -57.52
C ALA A 232 -76.69 -37.87 -57.74
N ASP A 233 -76.53 -38.83 -56.81
CA ASP A 233 -77.20 -40.13 -56.86
C ASP A 233 -78.72 -39.99 -56.78
N SER A 234 -79.21 -39.11 -55.90
CA SER A 234 -80.64 -38.82 -55.76
C SER A 234 -81.23 -38.25 -57.05
N LYS A 235 -80.48 -37.38 -57.74
CA LYS A 235 -80.85 -36.85 -59.06
C LYS A 235 -80.95 -37.96 -60.11
N THR A 236 -79.98 -38.88 -60.15
CA THR A 236 -80.00 -40.03 -61.07
C THR A 236 -81.23 -40.91 -60.83
N LYS A 237 -81.45 -41.31 -59.57
CA LYS A 237 -82.62 -42.13 -59.18
C LYS A 237 -83.95 -41.47 -59.54
N ALA A 238 -84.06 -40.15 -59.34
CA ALA A 238 -85.26 -39.41 -59.76
C ALA A 238 -85.51 -39.50 -61.27
N GLY A 239 -84.44 -39.47 -62.08
CA GLY A 239 -84.52 -39.70 -63.53
C GLY A 239 -85.01 -41.11 -63.88
N ASP A 240 -84.45 -42.15 -63.23
CA ASP A 240 -84.85 -43.55 -63.46
C ASP A 240 -86.31 -43.80 -63.06
N HIS A 241 -86.75 -43.23 -61.94
CA HIS A 241 -88.15 -43.31 -61.51
C HIS A 241 -89.10 -42.64 -62.51
N ALA A 242 -88.73 -41.47 -63.04
CA ALA A 242 -89.52 -40.79 -64.07
C ALA A 242 -89.64 -41.64 -65.35
N ALA A 243 -88.55 -42.30 -65.77
CA ALA A 243 -88.57 -43.22 -66.92
C ALA A 243 -89.45 -44.45 -66.67
N THR A 244 -89.36 -45.04 -65.47
CA THR A 244 -90.16 -46.21 -65.06
C THR A 244 -91.65 -45.85 -65.00
N ALA A 245 -92.00 -44.69 -64.43
CA ALA A 245 -93.38 -44.23 -64.37
C ALA A 245 -93.99 -44.06 -65.77
N LYS A 246 -93.20 -43.56 -66.73
CA LYS A 246 -93.62 -43.44 -68.14
C LYS A 246 -93.95 -44.82 -68.74
N TYR A 247 -93.07 -45.80 -68.57
CA TYR A 247 -93.25 -47.17 -69.09
C TYR A 247 -94.54 -47.84 -68.58
N TRP A 248 -94.82 -47.75 -67.27
CA TRP A 248 -96.01 -48.36 -66.69
C TRP A 248 -97.31 -47.64 -67.05
N ALA A 249 -97.28 -46.31 -67.23
CA ALA A 249 -98.43 -45.56 -67.71
C ALA A 249 -98.83 -46.01 -69.13
N GLU A 250 -97.86 -46.29 -70.00
CA GLU A 250 -98.10 -46.83 -71.34
C GLU A 250 -98.72 -48.25 -71.28
N HIS A 251 -98.23 -49.16 -70.43
CA HIS A 251 -98.73 -50.53 -70.31
C HIS A 251 -100.10 -50.66 -69.60
N ALA A 252 -100.39 -49.80 -68.63
CA ALA A 252 -101.69 -49.78 -67.96
C ALA A 252 -102.83 -49.42 -68.95
N SER A 253 -102.54 -48.57 -69.94
CA SER A 253 -103.47 -48.26 -71.04
C SER A 253 -103.79 -49.48 -71.90
N GLU A 254 -102.86 -50.42 -72.07
CA GLU A 254 -103.08 -51.66 -72.83
C GLU A 254 -103.87 -52.71 -72.02
N THR A 255 -103.65 -52.78 -70.71
CA THR A 255 -104.25 -53.83 -69.86
C THR A 255 -105.74 -53.61 -69.57
N VAL A 256 -106.18 -52.35 -69.38
CA VAL A 256 -107.59 -52.03 -69.06
C VAL A 256 -108.54 -52.32 -70.23
N GLY A 257 -108.03 -52.44 -71.46
CA GLY A 257 -108.86 -52.73 -72.65
C GLY A 257 -109.39 -54.17 -72.78
N SER A 258 -108.97 -55.13 -71.94
CA SER A 258 -109.11 -56.57 -72.28
C SER A 258 -109.68 -57.53 -71.22
N GLY A 259 -110.40 -57.06 -70.18
CA GLY A 259 -110.85 -57.84 -69.00
C GLY A 259 -111.13 -59.36 -69.17
N ILE A 260 -110.75 -60.19 -68.18
CA ILE A 260 -110.66 -61.66 -68.27
C ILE A 260 -112.06 -62.34 -68.24
N PRO A 261 -112.48 -63.05 -69.30
CA PRO A 261 -113.77 -63.77 -69.34
C PRO A 261 -113.76 -65.10 -68.55
N ASN A 262 -114.95 -65.57 -68.14
CA ASN A 262 -115.14 -66.85 -67.45
C ASN A 262 -114.80 -68.06 -68.34
N ALA A 263 -114.36 -69.16 -67.72
CA ALA A 263 -113.98 -70.37 -68.47
C ALA A 263 -115.20 -71.02 -69.11
N ASP A 264 -115.05 -71.40 -70.38
CA ASP A 264 -115.92 -72.39 -71.00
C ASP A 264 -115.08 -73.55 -71.56
N LYS A 265 -115.72 -74.47 -72.26
CA LYS A 265 -115.05 -75.66 -72.82
C LYS A 265 -114.02 -75.35 -73.92
N THR A 266 -113.89 -74.08 -74.31
CA THR A 266 -113.00 -73.58 -75.37
C THR A 266 -112.14 -72.37 -74.95
N ILE A 267 -112.45 -71.67 -73.85
CA ILE A 267 -111.67 -70.54 -73.33
C ILE A 267 -111.26 -70.79 -71.87
N LYS A 268 -109.98 -70.62 -71.54
CA LYS A 268 -109.50 -70.70 -70.15
C LYS A 268 -109.83 -69.41 -69.40
N GLY A 269 -110.67 -69.52 -68.37
CA GLY A 269 -111.02 -68.46 -67.40
C GLY A 269 -111.19 -69.04 -65.98
N GLY A 270 -111.94 -68.38 -65.09
CA GLY A 270 -112.16 -68.87 -63.71
C GLY A 270 -112.85 -70.26 -63.63
N ILE A 271 -112.33 -71.15 -62.79
CA ILE A 271 -112.74 -72.58 -62.64
C ILE A 271 -114.01 -72.74 -61.79
N MET A 272 -114.90 -73.68 -62.15
CA MET A 272 -116.09 -74.10 -61.37
C MET A 272 -116.08 -75.63 -61.17
N LEU A 273 -116.22 -76.13 -59.93
CA LEU A 273 -116.16 -77.55 -59.57
C LEU A 273 -117.45 -78.06 -58.86
N PRO A 274 -117.96 -79.27 -59.17
CA PRO A 274 -119.34 -79.69 -58.86
C PRO A 274 -119.61 -80.40 -57.50
N GLY A 275 -118.73 -80.30 -56.49
CA GLY A 275 -118.69 -81.15 -55.26
C GLY A 275 -120.01 -81.67 -54.66
N ALA A 276 -120.23 -82.98 -54.74
CA ALA A 276 -121.47 -83.67 -54.38
C ALA A 276 -121.35 -84.67 -53.19
N ASN A 277 -120.14 -85.00 -52.70
CA ASN A 277 -119.94 -85.99 -51.60
C ASN A 277 -119.16 -85.45 -50.37
N PRO A 278 -119.39 -85.98 -49.14
CA PRO A 278 -118.66 -85.58 -47.93
C PRO A 278 -117.15 -85.86 -48.05
N GLY A 279 -116.33 -84.80 -47.97
CA GLY A 279 -114.88 -84.83 -48.22
C GLY A 279 -114.47 -84.29 -49.60
N GLU A 280 -115.41 -83.98 -50.50
CA GLU A 280 -115.14 -83.27 -51.78
C GLU A 280 -115.06 -81.75 -51.59
N LEU A 281 -114.26 -81.11 -52.45
CA LEU A 281 -114.19 -79.65 -52.57
C LEU A 281 -115.30 -79.15 -53.50
N GLY A 282 -116.23 -78.34 -52.96
CA GLY A 282 -117.27 -77.66 -53.73
C GLY A 282 -117.18 -76.13 -53.62
N GLY A 283 -117.78 -75.41 -54.58
CA GLY A 283 -117.88 -73.94 -54.58
C GLY A 283 -117.35 -73.27 -55.85
N THR A 284 -117.44 -71.93 -55.91
CA THR A 284 -116.83 -71.08 -56.95
C THR A 284 -115.45 -70.60 -56.51
N PHE A 285 -114.65 -70.06 -57.45
CA PHE A 285 -113.30 -69.50 -57.19
C PHE A 285 -113.24 -68.54 -55.98
N GLU A 286 -114.31 -67.80 -55.72
CA GLU A 286 -114.37 -66.83 -54.62
C GLU A 286 -114.75 -67.46 -53.27
N HIS A 287 -115.34 -68.68 -53.22
CA HIS A 287 -115.88 -69.27 -51.98
C HIS A 287 -115.88 -70.82 -51.95
N PRO A 288 -114.79 -71.50 -51.51
CA PRO A 288 -114.76 -72.95 -51.30
C PRO A 288 -115.19 -73.39 -49.89
N VAL A 289 -115.80 -74.57 -49.76
CA VAL A 289 -116.19 -75.21 -48.48
C VAL A 289 -115.75 -76.68 -48.39
N VAL A 290 -115.43 -77.16 -47.16
CA VAL A 290 -115.01 -78.54 -46.84
C VAL A 290 -115.83 -79.08 -45.64
N VAL A 291 -116.36 -80.30 -45.75
CA VAL A 291 -117.34 -80.87 -44.79
C VAL A 291 -116.65 -81.82 -43.76
N GLY A 292 -116.68 -81.54 -42.44
CA GLY A 292 -116.55 -82.56 -41.34
C GLY A 292 -115.36 -82.59 -40.32
N TRP A 293 -114.73 -81.48 -39.91
CA TRP A 293 -113.37 -81.50 -39.28
C TRP A 293 -113.23 -81.01 -37.82
N ASN A 294 -113.70 -81.74 -36.79
CA ASN A 294 -113.74 -81.22 -35.40
C ASN A 294 -113.32 -82.14 -34.20
N THR A 295 -112.33 -83.05 -34.26
CA THR A 295 -112.16 -84.05 -33.14
C THR A 295 -110.77 -84.49 -32.57
N LYS A 296 -109.64 -83.73 -32.56
CA LYS A 296 -108.41 -84.21 -31.82
C LYS A 296 -107.47 -83.14 -31.20
N ALA A 297 -106.98 -83.39 -29.97
CA ALA A 297 -105.97 -82.60 -29.19
C ALA A 297 -105.16 -83.48 -28.19
N ASP A 298 -103.90 -83.12 -27.83
CA ASP A 298 -103.22 -83.29 -26.48
C ASP A 298 -101.67 -82.95 -26.40
N VAL A 299 -101.22 -82.52 -25.18
CA VAL A 299 -99.91 -82.69 -24.43
C VAL A 299 -98.97 -81.46 -24.08
N ALA A 300 -98.55 -81.32 -22.79
CA ALA A 300 -97.47 -80.43 -22.24
C ALA A 300 -96.70 -80.93 -20.93
N ALA A 301 -95.39 -80.58 -20.79
CA ALA A 301 -94.48 -80.21 -19.63
C ALA A 301 -93.81 -81.18 -18.56
N LEU A 302 -92.51 -80.95 -18.15
CA LEU A 302 -91.94 -80.59 -16.78
C LEU A 302 -90.38 -80.79 -16.56
N ASP A 303 -89.77 -80.07 -15.58
CA ASP A 303 -88.34 -79.83 -15.17
C ASP A 303 -88.07 -80.07 -13.62
N SER A 304 -86.80 -80.30 -13.14
CA SER A 304 -86.16 -79.97 -11.79
C SER A 304 -85.13 -80.95 -11.13
N LYS A 305 -83.90 -80.51 -10.70
CA LYS A 305 -83.19 -80.78 -9.37
C LYS A 305 -81.70 -80.26 -9.18
N TYR A 306 -81.37 -79.61 -8.02
CA TYR A 306 -80.19 -79.69 -7.05
C TYR A 306 -79.43 -78.41 -6.51
N VAL A 307 -78.99 -78.35 -5.19
CA VAL A 307 -78.18 -77.28 -4.46
C VAL A 307 -77.28 -77.80 -3.23
N LYS A 308 -76.24 -77.05 -2.70
CA LYS A 308 -75.17 -77.37 -1.66
C LYS A 308 -74.91 -76.30 -0.51
N PRO A 309 -74.29 -76.57 0.70
CA PRO A 309 -74.11 -75.60 1.84
C PRO A 309 -72.65 -75.12 2.23
N SER A 310 -72.52 -74.19 3.22
CA SER A 310 -71.60 -73.02 3.22
C SER A 310 -70.73 -72.65 4.49
N ALA A 311 -70.06 -73.56 5.22
CA ALA A 311 -69.28 -73.15 6.44
C ALA A 311 -67.80 -73.63 6.59
N GLY A 312 -67.18 -74.26 5.59
CA GLY A 312 -65.74 -74.62 5.63
C GLY A 312 -65.33 -75.72 6.65
N ILE A 313 -64.09 -76.22 6.59
CA ILE A 313 -63.63 -77.49 7.22
C ILE A 313 -62.69 -77.25 8.45
N PRO A 314 -62.90 -77.86 9.66
CA PRO A 314 -62.11 -77.62 10.91
C PRO A 314 -60.70 -78.25 11.07
N LYS A 315 -59.84 -77.70 11.98
CA LYS A 315 -58.41 -78.07 12.26
C LYS A 315 -58.15 -79.53 12.68
N ALA A 316 -59.13 -80.22 13.27
CA ALA A 316 -59.02 -81.64 13.56
C ALA A 316 -59.03 -82.51 12.28
N HIS A 317 -59.41 -81.94 11.14
CA HIS A 317 -59.43 -82.60 9.84
C HIS A 317 -58.15 -82.31 9.02
N LEU A 318 -57.13 -81.71 9.64
CA LEU A 318 -55.80 -81.48 9.05
C LEU A 318 -54.81 -82.55 9.52
N ASP A 319 -53.93 -82.97 8.60
CA ASP A 319 -52.94 -84.03 8.81
C ASP A 319 -51.90 -83.72 9.90
N THR A 320 -51.45 -84.75 10.60
CA THR A 320 -50.53 -84.72 11.75
C THR A 320 -49.17 -84.08 11.44
N ALA A 321 -48.66 -84.17 10.21
CA ALA A 321 -47.38 -83.55 9.83
C ALA A 321 -47.45 -82.01 9.85
N VAL A 322 -48.62 -81.45 9.52
CA VAL A 322 -48.88 -80.00 9.56
C VAL A 322 -49.03 -79.51 11.00
N GLN A 323 -49.49 -80.37 11.91
CA GLN A 323 -49.55 -80.05 13.34
C GLN A 323 -48.14 -79.98 13.96
N ALA A 324 -47.25 -80.94 13.65
CA ALA A 324 -45.87 -80.99 14.19
C ALA A 324 -44.94 -79.88 13.68
N GLY A 325 -45.20 -79.32 12.48
CA GLY A 325 -44.47 -78.17 11.94
C GLY A 325 -44.73 -76.88 12.72
N LEU A 326 -45.91 -76.75 13.34
CA LEU A 326 -46.32 -75.55 14.06
C LEU A 326 -45.71 -75.49 15.48
N GLU A 327 -45.34 -76.63 16.08
CA GLU A 327 -44.72 -76.70 17.42
C GLU A 327 -43.20 -76.44 17.42
N ARG A 328 -42.47 -76.88 16.38
CA ARG A 328 -41.00 -76.62 16.27
C ARG A 328 -40.65 -75.15 16.05
N ALA A 329 -41.56 -74.36 15.50
CA ALA A 329 -41.37 -72.92 15.32
C ALA A 329 -41.39 -72.14 16.65
N ALA A 330 -41.85 -72.76 17.76
CA ALA A 330 -42.02 -72.08 19.03
C ALA A 330 -40.78 -72.07 19.97
N THR A 331 -39.63 -72.69 19.62
CA THR A 331 -38.52 -72.91 20.58
C THR A 331 -37.07 -72.63 20.09
N ALA A 332 -36.82 -71.84 19.04
CA ALA A 332 -35.45 -71.55 18.58
C ALA A 332 -34.81 -70.28 19.20
N TYR A 333 -33.68 -70.49 19.90
CA TYR A 333 -32.64 -69.55 20.40
C TYR A 333 -32.87 -68.81 21.75
N GLN A 334 -31.96 -69.04 22.72
CA GLN A 334 -31.83 -68.25 23.97
C GLN A 334 -30.38 -67.76 24.18
N LYS A 335 -30.21 -66.48 24.50
CA LYS A 335 -28.91 -65.79 24.70
C LYS A 335 -28.31 -66.08 26.09
N PRO A 336 -27.00 -66.36 26.24
CA PRO A 336 -26.36 -66.51 27.56
C PRO A 336 -26.20 -65.16 28.31
N GLY A 337 -26.44 -65.16 29.62
CA GLY A 337 -26.50 -63.95 30.45
C GLY A 337 -25.17 -63.23 30.75
N ALA A 338 -24.02 -63.84 30.46
CA ALA A 338 -22.69 -63.25 30.73
C ALA A 338 -22.10 -62.44 29.55
N GLY A 339 -22.84 -62.27 28.44
CA GLY A 339 -22.29 -61.75 27.19
C GLY A 339 -21.56 -62.83 26.38
N ILE A 340 -21.22 -62.51 25.13
CA ILE A 340 -20.61 -63.45 24.18
C ILE A 340 -19.11 -63.60 24.52
N PRO A 341 -18.58 -64.79 24.82
CA PRO A 341 -17.15 -65.01 25.07
C PRO A 341 -16.26 -64.59 23.88
N ARG A 342 -15.04 -64.09 24.15
CA ARG A 342 -14.12 -63.60 23.10
C ARG A 342 -13.81 -64.63 22.02
N THR A 343 -13.80 -65.92 22.38
CA THR A 343 -13.58 -67.06 21.47
C THR A 343 -14.74 -67.31 20.50
N GLU A 344 -15.93 -66.79 20.81
CA GLU A 344 -17.14 -66.90 19.99
C GLU A 344 -17.37 -65.64 19.13
N LEU A 345 -16.54 -64.61 19.30
CA LEU A 345 -16.52 -63.45 18.40
C LEU A 345 -15.75 -63.77 17.13
N ASP A 346 -16.09 -63.07 16.04
CA ASP A 346 -15.38 -63.19 14.78
C ASP A 346 -13.87 -62.90 14.92
N SER A 347 -13.05 -63.62 14.16
CA SER A 347 -11.58 -63.56 14.27
C SER A 347 -11.00 -62.16 14.02
N ALA A 348 -11.66 -61.32 13.21
CA ALA A 348 -11.24 -59.94 12.98
C ALA A 348 -11.44 -59.05 14.22
N VAL A 349 -12.49 -59.31 15.00
CA VAL A 349 -12.77 -58.61 16.26
C VAL A 349 -11.75 -59.02 17.33
N GLN A 350 -11.43 -60.32 17.40
CA GLN A 350 -10.41 -60.84 18.31
C GLN A 350 -9.03 -60.21 18.05
N SER A 351 -8.67 -60.04 16.78
CA SER A 351 -7.41 -59.42 16.35
C SER A 351 -7.34 -57.92 16.65
N SER A 352 -8.45 -57.20 16.45
CA SER A 352 -8.52 -55.76 16.73
C SER A 352 -8.33 -55.46 18.22
N LEU A 353 -8.92 -56.30 19.07
CA LEU A 353 -8.82 -56.15 20.52
C LEU A 353 -7.43 -56.52 21.04
N ALA A 354 -6.69 -57.43 20.38
CA ALA A 354 -5.30 -57.73 20.71
C ALA A 354 -4.34 -56.60 20.32
N ARG A 355 -4.61 -55.89 19.21
CA ARG A 355 -3.86 -54.69 18.82
C ARG A 355 -4.02 -53.57 19.83
N ALA A 356 -5.21 -53.41 20.41
CA ALA A 356 -5.49 -52.43 21.45
C ALA A 356 -4.68 -52.72 22.74
N ASP A 357 -4.52 -54.00 23.12
CA ASP A 357 -3.71 -54.40 24.29
C ASP A 357 -2.21 -54.11 24.11
N SER A 358 -1.71 -54.07 22.87
CA SER A 358 -0.31 -53.78 22.54
C SER A 358 0.01 -52.31 22.23
N ALA A 359 -0.99 -51.42 22.26
CA ALA A 359 -0.82 -50.01 21.91
C ALA A 359 -0.19 -49.21 23.06
N VAL A 360 0.67 -48.23 22.73
CA VAL A 360 1.22 -47.27 23.71
C VAL A 360 0.05 -46.50 24.34
N GLN A 361 -0.13 -46.69 25.65
CA GLN A 361 -1.18 -46.02 26.41
C GLN A 361 -0.68 -44.65 26.87
N VAL A 362 -1.56 -43.65 26.79
CA VAL A 362 -1.38 -42.38 27.49
C VAL A 362 -1.57 -42.61 29.00
N ASP A 363 -0.91 -41.82 29.84
CA ASP A 363 -1.13 -41.80 31.28
C ASP A 363 -2.58 -41.39 31.60
N GLY A 364 -2.98 -41.56 32.87
CA GLY A 364 -4.33 -41.25 33.34
C GLY A 364 -4.75 -39.77 33.21
N THR A 365 -3.91 -38.90 32.65
CA THR A 365 -4.19 -37.51 32.31
C THR A 365 -4.20 -37.23 30.81
N GLY A 366 -4.02 -38.25 29.97
CA GLY A 366 -4.02 -38.15 28.51
C GLY A 366 -2.67 -37.76 27.90
N LYS A 367 -1.55 -37.89 28.64
CA LYS A 367 -0.20 -37.57 28.15
C LYS A 367 0.64 -38.82 27.95
N LEU A 368 1.69 -38.76 27.14
CA LEU A 368 2.66 -39.85 27.06
C LEU A 368 3.57 -39.84 28.31
N PRO A 369 3.83 -40.99 28.96
CA PRO A 369 4.76 -41.08 30.08
C PRO A 369 6.16 -40.54 29.72
N GLU A 370 6.74 -39.73 30.61
CA GLU A 370 8.02 -39.01 30.38
C GLU A 370 9.20 -39.94 30.07
N ALA A 371 9.20 -41.16 30.61
CA ALA A 371 10.21 -42.19 30.31
C ALA A 371 10.20 -42.69 28.85
N LEU A 372 9.13 -42.41 28.08
CA LEU A 372 9.00 -42.74 26.66
C LEU A 372 9.38 -41.55 25.75
N ILE A 373 9.73 -40.39 26.32
CA ILE A 373 10.21 -39.22 25.57
C ILE A 373 11.75 -39.23 25.60
N PRO A 374 12.45 -39.43 24.46
CA PRO A 374 13.91 -39.37 24.42
C PRO A 374 14.40 -37.98 24.86
N ALA A 375 15.45 -37.94 25.70
CA ALA A 375 16.10 -36.71 26.15
C ALA A 375 16.83 -36.01 24.99
N VAL A 376 16.07 -35.38 24.08
CA VAL A 376 16.60 -34.30 23.26
C VAL A 376 16.48 -33.04 24.10
N ALA A 377 17.63 -32.47 24.46
CA ALA A 377 17.75 -31.32 25.35
C ALA A 377 16.78 -30.21 24.95
N MET A 378 16.18 -29.60 25.97
CA MET A 378 15.31 -28.43 25.81
C MET A 378 16.09 -27.35 25.06
N THR A 379 15.50 -26.86 23.97
CA THR A 379 16.15 -25.92 23.09
C THR A 379 16.13 -24.52 23.70
N ASP A 380 17.26 -24.08 24.25
CA ASP A 380 17.38 -22.73 24.83
C ASP A 380 18.02 -21.75 23.83
N PHE A 381 17.56 -20.50 23.88
CA PHE A 381 18.15 -19.40 23.10
C PHE A 381 19.31 -18.78 23.88
N LEU A 382 20.53 -18.94 23.38
CA LEU A 382 21.77 -18.47 24.01
C LEU A 382 22.05 -16.97 23.75
N GLY A 383 21.20 -16.28 23.01
CA GLY A 383 21.30 -14.84 22.74
C GLY A 383 21.81 -14.47 21.35
N ALA A 384 21.93 -13.16 21.10
CA ALA A 384 22.49 -12.61 19.86
C ALA A 384 23.97 -12.24 20.05
N VAL A 385 24.83 -12.71 19.15
CA VAL A 385 26.28 -12.55 19.21
C VAL A 385 26.80 -11.79 17.99
N ALA A 386 27.79 -10.92 18.20
CA ALA A 386 28.28 -10.00 17.17
C ALA A 386 29.13 -10.66 16.07
N ASN A 387 29.70 -11.84 16.33
CA ASN A 387 30.62 -12.53 15.42
C ASN A 387 30.81 -14.00 15.82
N GLN A 388 31.54 -14.76 14.99
CA GLN A 388 31.86 -16.17 15.23
C GLN A 388 32.60 -16.40 16.57
N ALA A 389 33.56 -15.55 16.94
CA ALA A 389 34.33 -15.76 18.17
C ALA A 389 33.43 -15.67 19.41
N ALA A 390 32.48 -14.74 19.42
CA ALA A 390 31.46 -14.62 20.46
C ALA A 390 30.51 -15.83 20.49
N MET A 391 30.14 -16.38 19.33
CA MET A 391 29.35 -17.63 19.25
C MET A 391 30.09 -18.82 19.89
N LEU A 392 31.37 -19.00 19.57
CA LEU A 392 32.18 -20.11 20.09
C LEU A 392 32.51 -19.95 21.59
N ALA A 393 32.29 -18.77 22.17
CA ALA A 393 32.43 -18.53 23.59
C ALA A 393 31.15 -18.88 24.39
N LEU A 394 30.04 -19.22 23.73
CA LEU A 394 28.80 -19.61 24.38
C LEU A 394 28.91 -21.00 25.03
N SER A 395 28.24 -21.16 26.16
CA SER A 395 28.01 -22.46 26.80
C SER A 395 26.57 -22.89 26.56
N GLY A 396 26.38 -24.05 25.93
CA GLY A 396 25.07 -24.62 25.64
C GLY A 396 25.16 -26.12 25.37
N GLN A 397 24.01 -26.77 25.21
CA GLN A 397 23.87 -28.19 24.90
C GLN A 397 23.32 -28.39 23.49
N ARG A 398 23.51 -29.59 22.92
CA ARG A 398 22.95 -29.92 21.60
C ARG A 398 21.46 -29.63 21.54
N GLY A 399 21.06 -28.78 20.61
CA GLY A 399 19.71 -28.28 20.46
C GLY A 399 19.69 -26.76 20.49
N ASP A 400 20.41 -26.16 21.42
CA ASP A 400 20.43 -24.71 21.67
C ASP A 400 20.79 -23.91 20.43
N TRP A 401 20.32 -22.67 20.36
CA TRP A 401 20.62 -21.79 19.23
C TRP A 401 20.98 -20.37 19.65
N CYS A 402 21.71 -19.68 18.79
CA CYS A 402 22.04 -18.25 18.94
C CYS A 402 21.84 -17.53 17.60
N THR A 403 21.73 -16.21 17.61
CA THR A 403 21.65 -15.40 16.38
C THR A 403 22.97 -14.68 16.15
N ARG A 404 23.57 -14.88 14.98
CA ARG A 404 24.78 -14.16 14.56
C ARG A 404 24.41 -12.89 13.80
N THR A 405 24.58 -11.72 14.42
CA THR A 405 24.14 -10.45 13.83
C THR A 405 25.01 -10.00 12.65
N ASP A 406 26.24 -10.50 12.53
CA ASP A 406 27.12 -10.28 11.38
C ASP A 406 26.60 -10.95 10.09
N LYS A 407 25.84 -12.04 10.22
CA LYS A 407 25.26 -12.81 9.11
C LYS A 407 23.75 -12.67 8.98
N GLY A 408 23.07 -12.25 10.05
CA GLY A 408 21.60 -12.22 10.12
C GLY A 408 20.96 -13.62 10.15
N THR A 409 21.70 -14.62 10.62
CA THR A 409 21.30 -16.04 10.58
C THR A 409 21.32 -16.66 11.97
N ASP A 410 20.42 -17.59 12.23
CA ASP A 410 20.44 -18.42 13.44
C ASP A 410 21.38 -19.61 13.27
N TRP A 411 22.06 -19.98 14.35
CA TRP A 411 23.01 -21.08 14.40
C TRP A 411 22.61 -22.03 15.52
N GLN A 412 22.49 -23.31 15.20
CA GLN A 412 22.08 -24.36 16.15
C GLN A 412 23.28 -25.22 16.57
N LEU A 413 23.44 -25.49 17.86
CA LEU A 413 24.44 -26.39 18.40
C LEU A 413 24.00 -27.84 18.15
N ILE A 414 24.74 -28.57 17.32
CA ILE A 414 24.44 -29.94 16.90
C ILE A 414 25.34 -31.00 17.54
N ALA A 415 26.41 -30.56 18.20
CA ALA A 415 27.34 -31.41 18.94
C ALA A 415 28.04 -30.61 20.05
N GLU A 416 28.79 -31.29 20.91
CA GLU A 416 29.58 -30.69 21.97
C GLU A 416 31.08 -30.99 21.73
N PRO A 417 32.00 -30.07 22.07
CA PRO A 417 31.78 -28.81 22.79
C PRO A 417 31.35 -27.64 21.88
N ALA A 418 30.67 -26.64 22.45
CA ALA A 418 30.23 -25.40 21.77
C ALA A 418 31.39 -24.50 21.30
N SER A 419 32.61 -24.75 21.80
CA SER A 419 33.82 -24.04 21.39
C SER A 419 34.34 -24.41 20.01
N GLN A 420 33.77 -25.43 19.36
CA GLN A 420 34.15 -25.89 18.03
C GLN A 420 33.13 -25.41 16.99
N LEU A 421 33.57 -24.76 15.90
CA LEU A 421 32.67 -24.33 14.82
C LEU A 421 31.93 -25.50 14.17
N THR A 422 32.58 -26.67 14.08
CA THR A 422 31.98 -27.91 13.55
C THR A 422 30.80 -28.42 14.38
N SER A 423 30.69 -27.99 15.63
CA SER A 423 29.57 -28.29 16.51
C SER A 423 28.35 -27.43 16.21
N TRP A 424 28.48 -26.38 15.40
CA TRP A 424 27.39 -25.48 15.05
C TRP A 424 26.94 -25.65 13.60
N ARG A 425 25.64 -25.63 13.39
CA ARG A 425 25.02 -25.68 12.07
C ARG A 425 24.25 -24.40 11.82
N GLU A 426 24.65 -23.69 10.77
CA GLU A 426 23.93 -22.52 10.28
C GLU A 426 22.53 -22.95 9.80
N ARG A 427 21.49 -22.31 10.33
CA ARG A 427 20.12 -22.50 9.86
C ARG A 427 19.90 -21.52 8.71
N THR A 428 20.38 -21.93 7.54
CA THR A 428 20.10 -21.22 6.30
C THR A 428 18.62 -21.37 5.97
N TYR A 429 17.80 -20.40 6.40
CA TYR A 429 16.58 -20.12 5.66
C TYR A 429 17.03 -19.52 4.31
N PRO A 430 16.39 -19.84 3.18
CA PRO A 430 16.49 -18.93 2.06
C PRO A 430 15.98 -17.59 2.60
N ALA A 431 16.85 -16.61 2.71
CA ALA A 431 16.46 -15.23 2.96
C ALA A 431 15.59 -14.86 1.76
N SER A 432 14.28 -15.11 1.82
CA SER A 432 13.38 -15.13 0.65
C SER A 432 13.67 -13.92 -0.23
N PRO A 433 14.54 -14.06 -1.25
CA PRO A 433 14.87 -12.93 -2.09
C PRO A 433 13.60 -12.64 -2.87
N VAL A 434 13.38 -11.40 -3.28
CA VAL A 434 12.31 -11.10 -4.23
C VAL A 434 12.43 -12.09 -5.39
N SER A 435 11.44 -12.96 -5.56
CA SER A 435 11.49 -14.09 -6.50
C SER A 435 11.46 -13.61 -7.94
N SER A 436 10.73 -12.52 -8.19
CA SER A 436 10.89 -11.66 -9.37
C SER A 436 10.07 -10.37 -9.20
N VAL A 437 10.65 -9.22 -9.56
CA VAL A 437 9.91 -8.00 -9.91
C VAL A 437 10.43 -7.54 -11.27
N ASN A 438 9.57 -7.58 -12.29
CA ASN A 438 9.94 -7.27 -13.68
C ASN A 438 11.24 -7.99 -14.13
N GLY A 439 11.34 -9.30 -13.83
CA GLY A 439 12.49 -10.15 -14.18
C GLY A 439 13.73 -10.02 -13.28
N ARG A 440 13.71 -9.20 -12.23
CA ARG A 440 14.84 -8.98 -11.30
C ARG A 440 14.62 -9.69 -9.97
N THR A 441 15.70 -10.22 -9.39
CA THR A 441 15.68 -10.93 -8.09
C THR A 441 16.61 -10.27 -7.07
N GLY A 442 16.37 -10.48 -5.78
CA GLY A 442 17.21 -9.92 -4.71
C GLY A 442 16.79 -8.50 -4.31
N ALA A 443 17.75 -7.61 -4.03
CA ALA A 443 17.47 -6.20 -3.72
C ALA A 443 17.08 -5.44 -5.00
N VAL A 444 15.79 -5.13 -5.17
CA VAL A 444 15.26 -4.47 -6.37
C VAL A 444 15.06 -2.98 -6.11
N THR A 445 15.78 -2.13 -6.83
CA THR A 445 15.46 -0.70 -6.98
C THR A 445 14.62 -0.53 -8.24
N THR A 446 13.37 -0.09 -8.10
CA THR A 446 12.46 0.12 -9.23
C THR A 446 12.59 1.53 -9.81
N GLY A 447 12.33 1.66 -11.11
CA GLY A 447 12.25 2.93 -11.82
C GLY A 447 11.06 2.99 -12.77
N SER A 448 10.83 4.14 -13.41
CA SER A 448 9.71 4.29 -14.36
C SER A 448 9.76 3.31 -15.53
N ALA A 449 10.97 2.87 -15.93
CA ALA A 449 11.18 1.85 -16.94
C ALA A 449 10.62 0.47 -16.57
N ASP A 450 10.30 0.23 -15.28
CA ASP A 450 9.70 -1.03 -14.83
C ASP A 450 8.17 -1.09 -15.05
N ILE A 451 7.56 0.03 -15.46
CA ILE A 451 6.13 0.11 -15.78
C ILE A 451 5.95 -0.11 -17.29
N VAL A 452 5.91 -1.38 -17.69
CA VAL A 452 5.93 -1.80 -19.10
C VAL A 452 4.61 -1.56 -19.85
N ASP A 453 3.51 -1.40 -19.13
CA ASP A 453 2.17 -1.08 -19.66
C ASP A 453 1.91 0.44 -19.77
N ALA A 454 2.85 1.28 -19.34
CA ALA A 454 2.79 2.72 -19.51
C ALA A 454 3.44 3.19 -20.82
N THR A 455 2.83 4.20 -21.45
CA THR A 455 3.39 4.88 -22.63
C THR A 455 4.66 5.66 -22.28
N ASN A 456 5.44 6.06 -23.29
CA ASN A 456 6.61 6.91 -23.09
C ASN A 456 6.25 8.24 -22.39
N ILE A 457 5.08 8.80 -22.72
CA ILE A 457 4.55 10.01 -22.08
C ILE A 457 4.22 9.73 -20.61
N GLY A 458 3.53 8.63 -20.31
CA GLY A 458 3.17 8.26 -18.94
C GLY A 458 4.39 8.06 -18.04
N ARG A 459 5.42 7.36 -18.52
CA ARG A 459 6.68 7.16 -17.78
C ARG A 459 7.43 8.47 -17.56
N ALA A 460 7.45 9.37 -18.54
CA ALA A 460 8.10 10.67 -18.44
C ALA A 460 7.38 11.63 -17.48
N VAL A 461 6.04 11.54 -17.38
CA VAL A 461 5.26 12.28 -16.37
C VAL A 461 5.57 11.78 -14.96
N LEU A 462 5.69 10.47 -14.76
CA LEU A 462 6.01 9.87 -13.45
C LEU A 462 7.37 10.34 -12.90
N THR A 463 8.33 10.63 -13.79
CA THR A 463 9.67 11.13 -13.43
C THR A 463 9.81 12.65 -13.48
N ALA A 464 8.73 13.39 -13.73
CA ALA A 464 8.81 14.85 -13.86
C ALA A 464 9.13 15.50 -12.50
N ALA A 465 10.24 16.25 -12.43
CA ALA A 465 10.67 16.91 -11.20
C ALA A 465 9.75 18.06 -10.74
N THR A 466 8.93 18.61 -11.64
CA THR A 466 8.03 19.73 -11.34
C THR A 466 6.71 19.61 -12.10
N ALA A 467 5.67 20.29 -11.61
CA ALA A 467 4.39 20.40 -12.31
C ALA A 467 4.52 21.05 -13.71
N ALA A 468 5.50 21.95 -13.91
CA ALA A 468 5.77 22.55 -15.21
C ALA A 468 6.33 21.52 -16.20
N SER A 469 7.28 20.69 -15.75
CA SER A 469 7.83 19.59 -16.56
C SER A 469 6.76 18.56 -16.92
N ALA A 470 5.89 18.19 -15.98
CA ALA A 470 4.78 17.27 -16.24
C ALA A 470 3.80 17.81 -17.30
N ARG A 471 3.43 19.10 -17.20
CA ARG A 471 2.59 19.79 -18.17
C ARG A 471 3.21 19.82 -19.57
N SER A 472 4.52 20.08 -19.65
CA SER A 472 5.26 20.05 -20.92
C SER A 472 5.26 18.66 -21.55
N THR A 473 5.51 17.60 -20.77
CA THR A 473 5.47 16.21 -21.25
C THR A 473 4.09 15.79 -21.78
N LEU A 474 3.02 16.29 -21.14
CA LEU A 474 1.64 16.07 -21.59
C LEU A 474 1.25 16.92 -22.80
N GLY A 475 2.08 17.89 -23.22
CA GLY A 475 1.69 18.91 -24.21
C GLY A 475 0.61 19.87 -23.69
N ALA A 476 0.33 19.86 -22.38
CA ALA A 476 -0.67 20.69 -21.74
C ALA A 476 -0.07 22.08 -21.44
N GLY A 477 -0.19 23.01 -22.37
CA GLY A 477 0.31 24.38 -22.22
C GLY A 477 0.67 25.08 -23.53
N THR A 478 0.84 24.30 -24.60
CA THR A 478 0.88 24.76 -25.99
C THR A 478 0.05 23.78 -26.78
N SER A 479 -1.07 24.21 -27.37
CA SER A 479 -1.82 23.36 -28.30
C SER A 479 -0.85 22.77 -29.32
N SER A 480 -0.95 21.47 -29.63
CA SER A 480 -0.17 20.87 -30.72
C SER A 480 -0.59 21.40 -32.09
N LEU A 481 -1.69 22.14 -32.15
CA LEU A 481 -2.11 22.91 -33.29
C LEU A 481 -1.29 24.20 -33.34
N THR A 482 -0.60 24.43 -34.44
CA THR A 482 0.08 25.70 -34.72
C THR A 482 -0.89 26.86 -34.50
N LEU A 483 -0.50 27.82 -33.67
CA LEU A 483 -1.28 29.05 -33.48
C LEU A 483 -1.17 29.92 -34.74
N GLY A 484 -2.29 30.41 -35.26
CA GLY A 484 -2.28 31.17 -36.51
C GLY A 484 -3.64 31.70 -36.96
N THR A 485 -3.62 32.40 -38.08
CA THR A 485 -4.78 33.14 -38.63
C THR A 485 -5.53 32.37 -39.74
N THR A 486 -5.06 31.18 -40.11
CA THR A 486 -5.65 30.34 -41.18
C THR A 486 -6.65 29.31 -40.64
N SER A 487 -7.43 28.68 -41.52
CA SER A 487 -8.39 27.63 -41.13
C SER A 487 -7.76 26.34 -40.62
N ALA A 488 -6.46 26.13 -40.88
CA ALA A 488 -5.72 24.94 -40.44
C ALA A 488 -4.97 25.14 -39.10
N THR A 489 -5.10 26.32 -38.49
CA THR A 489 -4.35 26.73 -37.30
C THR A 489 -5.29 27.13 -36.17
N ALA A 490 -4.92 26.85 -34.92
CA ALA A 490 -5.71 27.26 -33.77
C ALA A 490 -5.58 28.78 -33.53
N ALA A 491 -6.68 29.44 -33.18
CA ALA A 491 -6.62 30.82 -32.69
C ALA A 491 -6.11 30.80 -31.24
N ALA A 492 -5.22 31.74 -30.88
CA ALA A 492 -4.79 31.90 -29.49
C ALA A 492 -6.00 32.24 -28.60
N GLY A 493 -5.95 31.90 -27.31
CA GLY A 493 -7.10 32.13 -26.41
C GLY A 493 -7.43 33.62 -26.22
N ASP A 494 -6.45 34.48 -26.46
CA ASP A 494 -6.51 35.94 -26.49
C ASP A 494 -6.53 36.51 -27.91
N ASP A 495 -6.76 35.67 -28.93
CA ASP A 495 -6.84 36.10 -30.33
C ASP A 495 -7.99 37.10 -30.50
N PRO A 496 -7.73 38.29 -31.06
CA PRO A 496 -8.74 39.34 -31.20
C PRO A 496 -10.02 38.90 -31.91
N ARG A 497 -9.95 37.89 -32.79
CA ARG A 497 -11.13 37.31 -33.47
C ARG A 497 -12.10 36.60 -32.53
N LEU A 498 -11.65 36.18 -31.35
CA LEU A 498 -12.44 35.47 -30.34
C LEU A 498 -12.98 36.41 -29.25
N SER A 499 -12.59 37.68 -29.25
CA SER A 499 -13.17 38.65 -28.33
C SER A 499 -14.65 38.91 -28.68
N ASP A 500 -15.52 38.91 -27.67
CA ASP A 500 -16.99 38.96 -27.79
C ASP A 500 -17.53 40.35 -28.22
N GLN A 501 -16.79 41.05 -29.09
CA GLN A 501 -17.15 42.33 -29.69
C GLN A 501 -17.49 42.16 -31.17
N ARG A 502 -18.71 41.73 -31.47
CA ARG A 502 -19.31 42.06 -32.78
C ARG A 502 -20.60 42.85 -32.61
N VAL A 503 -20.46 44.05 -32.04
CA VAL A 503 -21.22 45.22 -32.47
C VAL A 503 -20.22 46.14 -33.15
N PRO A 504 -20.24 46.29 -34.49
CA PRO A 504 -19.26 47.13 -35.17
C PRO A 504 -19.56 48.60 -34.85
N THR A 505 -18.77 49.19 -33.96
CA THR A 505 -18.94 50.57 -33.46
C THR A 505 -18.11 51.60 -34.22
N ASP A 506 -17.23 51.16 -35.12
CA ASP A 506 -16.36 52.00 -35.96
C ASP A 506 -16.99 52.37 -37.31
N GLY A 507 -18.29 52.08 -37.50
CA GLY A 507 -18.95 52.25 -38.80
C GLY A 507 -18.51 51.24 -39.86
N SER A 508 -17.81 50.17 -39.49
CA SER A 508 -17.36 49.16 -40.46
C SER A 508 -18.50 48.33 -41.06
N VAL A 509 -19.75 48.49 -40.63
CA VAL A 509 -20.93 48.04 -41.38
C VAL A 509 -21.16 48.96 -42.59
N THR A 510 -20.36 48.76 -43.63
CA THR A 510 -20.58 49.37 -44.94
C THR A 510 -21.77 48.75 -45.65
N ASN A 511 -22.35 49.41 -46.66
CA ASN A 511 -23.45 48.87 -47.45
C ASN A 511 -23.16 47.45 -48.03
N ALA A 512 -21.90 47.15 -48.36
CA ALA A 512 -21.48 45.83 -48.85
C ALA A 512 -21.59 44.69 -47.83
N LYS A 513 -21.63 45.00 -46.53
CA LYS A 513 -21.82 44.01 -45.44
C LYS A 513 -23.29 43.81 -45.11
N ILE A 514 -24.18 44.62 -45.67
CA ILE A 514 -25.63 44.49 -45.52
C ILE A 514 -26.14 43.78 -46.77
N ALA A 515 -26.68 42.57 -46.61
CA ALA A 515 -27.26 41.84 -47.73
C ALA A 515 -28.43 42.63 -48.35
N PRO A 516 -28.59 42.65 -49.68
CA PRO A 516 -29.77 43.23 -50.32
C PRO A 516 -31.06 42.66 -49.72
N GLY A 517 -31.96 43.52 -49.24
CA GLY A 517 -33.22 43.11 -48.60
C GLY A 517 -33.11 42.69 -47.13
N ALA A 518 -32.00 42.95 -46.45
CA ALA A 518 -31.87 42.68 -45.02
C ALA A 518 -32.96 43.41 -44.20
N ALA A 519 -33.65 42.68 -43.32
CA ALA A 519 -34.66 43.22 -42.41
C ALA A 519 -34.00 43.99 -41.25
N ILE A 520 -33.50 45.19 -41.52
CA ILE A 520 -32.95 46.09 -40.50
C ILE A 520 -34.10 46.81 -39.81
N ALA A 521 -34.19 46.69 -38.49
CA ALA A 521 -35.21 47.39 -37.72
C ALA A 521 -35.10 48.91 -37.95
N LEU A 522 -36.23 49.59 -38.17
CA LEU A 522 -36.29 51.05 -38.40
C LEU A 522 -35.69 51.86 -37.25
N SER A 523 -35.69 51.32 -36.02
CA SER A 523 -35.01 51.92 -34.86
C SER A 523 -33.48 51.95 -34.97
N LYS A 524 -32.90 51.23 -35.94
CA LYS A 524 -31.48 51.23 -36.29
C LYS A 524 -31.17 52.12 -37.50
N LEU A 525 -32.20 52.73 -38.10
CA LEU A 525 -32.11 53.72 -39.17
C LEU A 525 -32.39 55.12 -38.57
N ALA A 526 -31.92 56.19 -39.22
CA ALA A 526 -32.16 57.55 -38.71
C ALA A 526 -33.68 57.89 -38.75
N PRO A 527 -34.25 58.53 -37.70
CA PRO A 527 -35.68 58.89 -37.65
C PRO A 527 -36.10 59.87 -38.77
N GLY A 528 -37.35 59.76 -39.25
CA GLY A 528 -37.99 60.77 -40.12
C GLY A 528 -38.13 60.40 -41.60
N TYR A 529 -37.66 59.23 -42.02
CA TYR A 529 -37.65 58.81 -43.42
C TYR A 529 -38.57 57.60 -43.67
N LEU A 530 -39.35 57.65 -44.75
CA LEU A 530 -40.13 56.52 -45.28
C LEU A 530 -39.53 56.04 -46.59
N SER A 531 -39.65 54.74 -46.85
CA SER A 531 -39.37 54.18 -48.18
C SER A 531 -40.60 54.41 -49.06
N GLY A 532 -40.45 55.23 -50.10
CA GLY A 532 -41.45 55.43 -51.13
C GLY A 532 -40.91 55.09 -52.51
N GLN A 533 -41.79 55.07 -53.52
CA GLN A 533 -41.40 54.98 -54.91
C GLN A 533 -42.37 55.81 -55.75
N ASP A 534 -41.87 56.44 -56.81
CA ASP A 534 -42.70 56.99 -57.89
C ASP A 534 -42.33 56.32 -59.23
N ALA A 535 -42.91 56.79 -60.33
CA ALA A 535 -42.65 56.22 -61.65
C ALA A 535 -41.17 56.31 -62.11
N ALA A 536 -40.34 57.12 -61.44
CA ALA A 536 -38.90 57.22 -61.70
C ALA A 536 -38.05 56.31 -60.78
N GLY A 537 -38.65 55.63 -59.80
CA GLY A 537 -38.00 54.62 -58.95
C GLY A 537 -38.12 54.87 -57.44
N PRO A 538 -37.53 54.00 -56.61
CA PRO A 538 -37.54 54.13 -55.15
C PRO A 538 -36.82 55.39 -54.68
N ARG A 539 -37.40 56.10 -53.71
CA ARG A 539 -36.80 57.25 -53.05
C ARG A 539 -37.24 57.38 -51.60
N THR A 540 -36.49 58.15 -50.84
CA THR A 540 -36.83 58.48 -49.47
C THR A 540 -37.84 59.62 -49.42
N LEU A 541 -38.94 59.42 -48.69
CA LEU A 541 -40.00 60.42 -48.50
C LEU A 541 -40.10 60.83 -47.03
N SER A 542 -40.64 62.02 -46.79
CA SER A 542 -40.98 62.52 -45.45
C SER A 542 -42.50 62.47 -45.23
N LEU A 543 -42.96 62.22 -44.00
CA LEU A 543 -44.39 62.29 -43.65
C LEU A 543 -44.68 63.57 -42.88
N TRP A 544 -45.70 64.30 -43.32
CA TRP A 544 -46.25 65.43 -42.61
C TRP A 544 -47.72 65.17 -42.27
N VAL A 545 -48.15 65.55 -41.07
CA VAL A 545 -49.54 65.39 -40.60
C VAL A 545 -50.02 66.70 -39.96
N GLY A 546 -51.20 67.19 -40.35
CA GLY A 546 -51.80 68.42 -39.81
C GLY A 546 -53.23 68.67 -40.31
N THR A 547 -53.88 69.75 -39.84
CA THR A 547 -55.29 70.06 -40.19
C THR A 547 -55.44 70.64 -41.61
N GLU A 548 -56.66 70.63 -42.16
CA GLU A 548 -56.96 71.23 -43.47
C GLU A 548 -56.52 72.71 -43.56
N ALA A 549 -56.77 73.49 -42.50
CA ALA A 549 -56.33 74.88 -42.42
C ALA A 549 -54.80 75.01 -42.44
N GLN A 550 -54.10 74.11 -41.72
CA GLN A 550 -52.64 74.10 -41.69
C GLN A 550 -52.05 73.70 -43.03
N PHE A 551 -52.61 72.69 -43.70
CA PHE A 551 -52.16 72.28 -45.04
C PHE A 551 -52.37 73.38 -46.09
N ASN A 552 -53.49 74.10 -46.02
CA ASN A 552 -53.77 75.22 -46.92
C ASN A 552 -52.85 76.42 -46.65
N ALA A 553 -52.41 76.60 -45.40
CA ALA A 553 -51.43 77.62 -45.04
C ALA A 553 -50.01 77.31 -45.54
N ILE A 554 -49.70 76.07 -45.97
CA ILE A 554 -48.40 75.72 -46.54
C ILE A 554 -48.26 76.41 -47.91
N PRO A 555 -47.35 77.41 -48.05
CA PRO A 555 -47.27 78.23 -49.26
C PRO A 555 -46.81 77.44 -50.48
N THR A 556 -45.95 76.44 -50.28
CA THR A 556 -45.44 75.54 -51.33
C THR A 556 -45.23 74.16 -50.72
N LYS A 557 -45.81 73.14 -51.36
CA LYS A 557 -45.80 71.76 -50.87
C LYS A 557 -44.61 71.04 -51.48
N ASP A 558 -43.81 70.37 -50.63
CA ASP A 558 -42.64 69.60 -51.07
C ASP A 558 -43.10 68.32 -51.77
N THR A 559 -42.59 68.10 -52.98
CA THR A 559 -42.88 66.93 -53.80
C THR A 559 -42.38 65.61 -53.20
N ASN A 560 -41.46 65.66 -52.23
CA ASN A 560 -40.96 64.48 -51.51
C ASN A 560 -41.60 64.29 -50.13
N THR A 561 -42.65 65.05 -49.81
CA THR A 561 -43.40 64.92 -48.56
C THR A 561 -44.83 64.43 -48.80
N ILE A 562 -45.24 63.38 -48.09
CA ILE A 562 -46.63 62.93 -48.05
C ILE A 562 -47.35 63.72 -46.95
N TYR A 563 -48.35 64.51 -47.34
CA TYR A 563 -49.15 65.33 -46.43
C TYR A 563 -50.47 64.63 -46.10
N LEU A 564 -50.62 64.17 -44.87
CA LEU A 564 -51.87 63.63 -44.35
C LEU A 564 -52.65 64.75 -43.63
N ARG A 565 -53.81 65.08 -44.18
CA ARG A 565 -54.72 66.07 -43.59
C ARG A 565 -55.70 65.39 -42.64
N THR A 566 -55.77 65.85 -41.41
CA THR A 566 -56.82 65.44 -40.48
C THR A 566 -58.06 66.28 -40.74
N ALA A 567 -59.22 65.60 -40.79
CA ALA A 567 -60.53 66.18 -41.12
C ALA A 567 -60.91 67.39 -40.26
#